data_AF-A0A0P0FUI4-F1
#
_entry.id   AF-A0A0P0FUI4-F1
#
_cell.length_a   1.000
_cell.length_b   1.000
_cell.length_c   1.000
_cell.angle_alpha   90.00
_cell.angle_beta   90.00
_cell.angle_gamma   90.00
#
_symmetry.space_group_name_H-M   'P 1'
#
loop_
_entity.id
_entity.type
_entity.pdbx_description
1 polymer ?
#
loop_
_entity_poly.entity_id
_entity_poly.type
_entity_poly.pdbx_seq_one_letter_code
_entity_poly.pdbx_strand_id
1 'polypeptide(L)'
;MSMSKRNIIWLLMAFFFIADLAAAVHKGKKEVVLSEQSLRDKVKGAWAGQTLGCSYGGPTEFKFLGTIIQDYIPIPWDKHTVKNWYDTFPGLYDDVYVDLTFVEVFERCGLDAPVDSFATAFGRTEYPLWHANQVARYNLLQGVKAPQSGYWKNNPHAHCIDFQIEADFAGIMSPGMPNQAAEICDRVGHIMSYGEGWYGGVYVAAMYSLAYVSNDIEYIVKEALKVIPEESDFHKCMSDVIRWHRKYPKDWKRTWFELQNKWSEEISCPEGIHNSFNIGTKINGAYILLGLLYGQGDFTKTIDIATRAGQDSDCNPASAAGILGTMIGYSNIPESWKEALYEVEDIPFSNTDISLNKAYDMTYRHASEMLQKHGNGKVGTDFIIRRENIRPVALEVAFENLKVSDKLTIEKSIDDVNPFSFEGTGLVVKGYVAGGLPADYTAEMDVYIDGQFYETTALPQYINHRKCELFFCYDRPVGKHTVTFKWKNPVSNGKIWITEVIIYTTK
;
A
#
# COMPACT_ATOMS: atom_id res chain seq x y z
N MET A 1 -57.21 -12.04 -13.39
CA MET A 1 -56.74 -13.11 -12.47
C MET A 1 -55.98 -12.45 -11.33
N SER A 2 -56.61 -12.36 -10.16
CA SER A 2 -56.04 -11.77 -8.94
C SER A 2 -55.22 -12.83 -8.22
N MET A 3 -53.88 -12.72 -8.25
CA MET A 3 -53.04 -13.52 -7.35
C MET A 3 -53.19 -12.97 -5.93
N SER A 4 -53.61 -13.82 -5.00
CA SER A 4 -53.76 -13.43 -3.60
C SER A 4 -52.40 -13.03 -2.99
N LYS A 5 -52.39 -12.02 -2.10
CA LYS A 5 -51.20 -11.55 -1.37
C LYS A 5 -50.43 -12.67 -0.66
N ARG A 6 -51.08 -13.81 -0.39
CA ARG A 6 -50.46 -14.98 0.25
C ARG A 6 -49.47 -15.70 -0.69
N ASN A 7 -49.69 -15.68 -2.01
CA ASN A 7 -48.82 -16.34 -2.98
C ASN A 7 -47.54 -15.54 -3.27
N ILE A 8 -47.59 -14.21 -3.15
CA ILE A 8 -46.42 -13.33 -3.30
C ILE A 8 -45.43 -13.53 -2.14
N ILE A 9 -45.94 -13.77 -0.93
CA ILE A 9 -45.12 -14.01 0.27
C ILE A 9 -44.38 -15.36 0.18
N TRP A 10 -45.01 -16.40 -0.38
CA TRP A 10 -44.35 -17.70 -0.61
C TRP A 10 -43.31 -17.66 -1.73
N LEU A 11 -43.55 -16.88 -2.80
CA LEU A 11 -42.57 -16.65 -3.87
C LEU A 11 -41.35 -15.84 -3.39
N LEU A 12 -41.56 -14.84 -2.54
CA LEU A 12 -40.46 -14.07 -1.92
C LEU A 12 -39.64 -14.92 -0.94
N MET A 13 -40.29 -15.74 -0.10
CA MET A 13 -39.58 -16.68 0.78
C MET A 13 -38.82 -17.76 0.00
N ALA A 14 -39.34 -18.25 -1.12
CA ALA A 14 -38.62 -19.18 -1.98
C ALA A 14 -37.37 -18.55 -2.62
N PHE A 15 -37.42 -17.26 -3.01
CA PHE A 15 -36.25 -16.55 -3.53
C PHE A 15 -35.16 -16.32 -2.47
N PHE A 16 -35.53 -15.99 -1.23
CA PHE A 16 -34.57 -15.87 -0.13
C PHE A 16 -33.92 -17.21 0.24
N PHE A 17 -34.68 -18.31 0.26
CA PHE A 17 -34.12 -19.65 0.51
C PHE A 17 -33.25 -20.18 -0.63
N ILE A 18 -33.52 -19.82 -1.90
CA ILE A 18 -32.69 -20.22 -3.04
C ILE A 18 -31.36 -19.44 -3.06
N ALA A 19 -31.36 -18.17 -2.68
CA ALA A 19 -30.14 -17.36 -2.57
C ALA A 19 -29.21 -17.86 -1.46
N ASP A 20 -29.75 -18.20 -0.28
CA ASP A 20 -28.98 -18.78 0.83
C ASP A 20 -28.46 -20.20 0.50
N LEU A 21 -29.22 -21.00 -0.26
CA LEU A 21 -28.72 -22.30 -0.75
C LEU A 21 -27.61 -22.13 -1.80
N ALA A 22 -27.70 -21.15 -2.71
CA ALA A 22 -26.65 -20.90 -3.70
C ALA A 22 -25.34 -20.42 -3.05
N ALA A 23 -25.44 -19.57 -2.02
CA ALA A 23 -24.30 -19.13 -1.22
C ALA A 23 -23.68 -20.27 -0.37
N ALA A 24 -24.52 -21.14 0.21
CA ALA A 24 -24.05 -22.32 0.95
C ALA A 24 -23.42 -23.40 0.05
N VAL A 25 -23.94 -23.60 -1.17
CA VAL A 25 -23.41 -24.56 -2.16
C VAL A 25 -22.04 -24.12 -2.70
N HIS A 26 -21.73 -22.82 -2.72
CA HIS A 26 -20.41 -22.30 -3.11
C HIS A 26 -19.34 -22.42 -2.01
N LYS A 27 -19.71 -22.55 -0.73
CA LYS A 27 -18.74 -22.73 0.37
C LYS A 27 -18.11 -24.13 0.39
N GLY A 28 -18.73 -25.14 -0.22
CA GLY A 28 -18.28 -26.54 -0.16
C GLY A 28 -17.57 -27.10 -1.41
N LYS A 29 -17.50 -26.36 -2.52
CA LYS A 29 -16.82 -26.87 -3.73
C LYS A 29 -15.30 -26.67 -3.60
N LYS A 30 -14.55 -27.76 -3.81
CA LYS A 30 -13.07 -27.76 -3.85
C LYS A 30 -12.51 -26.99 -5.06
N GLU A 31 -13.33 -26.78 -6.08
CA GLU A 31 -12.95 -26.16 -7.35
C GLU A 31 -13.95 -25.06 -7.71
N VAL A 32 -13.43 -23.97 -8.27
CA VAL A 32 -14.18 -22.83 -8.81
C VAL A 32 -13.88 -22.77 -10.30
N VAL A 33 -14.94 -22.60 -11.10
CA VAL A 33 -14.82 -22.47 -12.56
C VAL A 33 -14.83 -20.99 -12.90
N LEU A 34 -13.79 -20.52 -13.58
CA LEU A 34 -13.67 -19.14 -14.04
C LEU A 34 -13.48 -19.13 -15.56
N SER A 35 -14.45 -18.59 -16.31
CA SER A 35 -14.31 -18.51 -17.77
C SER A 35 -13.22 -17.52 -18.16
N GLU A 36 -12.59 -17.71 -19.32
CA GLU A 36 -11.63 -16.75 -19.88
C GLU A 36 -12.22 -15.35 -20.00
N GLN A 37 -13.49 -15.24 -20.41
CA GLN A 37 -14.17 -13.94 -20.49
C GLN A 37 -14.31 -13.30 -19.10
N SER A 38 -14.65 -14.07 -18.08
CA SER A 38 -14.74 -13.55 -16.71
C SER A 38 -13.38 -13.17 -16.16
N LEU A 39 -12.32 -13.93 -16.45
CA LEU A 39 -10.95 -13.57 -16.06
C LEU A 39 -10.54 -12.23 -16.68
N ARG A 40 -10.76 -12.05 -17.99
CA ARG A 40 -10.48 -10.77 -18.69
C ARG A 40 -11.27 -9.61 -18.10
N ASP A 41 -12.57 -9.80 -17.87
CA ASP A 41 -13.45 -8.76 -17.31
C ASP A 41 -13.04 -8.36 -15.89
N LYS A 42 -12.63 -9.33 -15.06
CA LYS A 42 -12.16 -9.11 -13.70
C LYS A 42 -10.78 -8.44 -13.65
N VAL A 43 -9.83 -8.86 -14.48
CA VAL A 43 -8.52 -8.19 -14.63
C VAL A 43 -8.71 -6.74 -15.06
N LYS A 44 -9.58 -6.49 -16.05
CA LYS A 44 -9.91 -5.13 -16.48
C LYS A 44 -10.57 -4.34 -15.34
N GLY A 45 -11.46 -4.97 -14.59
CA GLY A 45 -12.15 -4.37 -13.45
C GLY A 45 -11.21 -3.98 -12.32
N ALA A 46 -10.13 -4.74 -12.10
CA ALA A 46 -9.11 -4.47 -11.10
C ALA A 46 -8.40 -3.13 -11.37
N TRP A 47 -7.72 -3.03 -12.51
CA TRP A 47 -6.99 -1.84 -12.93
C TRP A 47 -7.89 -0.61 -13.12
N ALA A 48 -9.09 -0.80 -13.68
CA ALA A 48 -10.08 0.26 -13.81
C ALA A 48 -10.53 0.77 -12.44
N GLY A 49 -10.83 -0.14 -11.51
CA GLY A 49 -11.22 0.20 -10.14
C GLY A 49 -10.12 1.01 -9.44
N GLN A 50 -8.88 0.52 -9.46
CA GLN A 50 -7.72 1.19 -8.88
C GLN A 50 -7.56 2.63 -9.41
N THR A 51 -7.60 2.80 -10.74
CA THR A 51 -7.48 4.12 -11.39
C THR A 51 -8.62 5.07 -11.00
N LEU A 52 -9.86 4.56 -10.95
CA LEU A 52 -11.04 5.34 -10.56
C LEU A 52 -10.99 5.77 -9.10
N GLY A 53 -10.59 4.87 -8.20
CA GLY A 53 -10.46 5.16 -6.77
C GLY A 53 -9.39 6.21 -6.49
N CYS A 54 -8.20 6.03 -7.07
CA CYS A 54 -7.09 6.99 -7.01
C CYS A 54 -7.55 8.39 -7.49
N SER A 55 -8.17 8.47 -8.68
CA SER A 55 -8.67 9.72 -9.25
C SER A 55 -9.72 10.44 -8.39
N TYR A 56 -10.61 9.68 -7.74
CA TYR A 56 -11.65 10.24 -6.88
C TYR A 56 -11.11 10.76 -5.56
N GLY A 57 -10.06 10.11 -5.04
CA GLY A 57 -9.43 10.49 -3.78
C GLY A 57 -8.41 11.62 -3.88
N GLY A 58 -7.80 11.82 -5.05
CA GLY A 58 -6.78 12.86 -5.27
C GLY A 58 -7.16 14.28 -4.80
N PRO A 59 -8.40 14.78 -4.99
CA PRO A 59 -8.79 16.10 -4.51
C PRO A 59 -8.71 16.28 -2.99
N THR A 60 -8.66 15.21 -2.20
CA THR A 60 -8.69 15.25 -0.73
C THR A 60 -7.43 14.72 -0.07
N GLU A 61 -6.46 14.23 -0.85
CA GLU A 61 -5.19 13.65 -0.39
C GLU A 61 -4.49 14.58 0.60
N PHE A 62 -4.21 14.06 1.80
CA PHE A 62 -3.62 14.77 2.94
C PHE A 62 -4.31 16.05 3.43
N LYS A 63 -5.55 16.35 2.98
CA LYS A 63 -6.30 17.53 3.45
C LYS A 63 -7.06 17.30 4.75
N PHE A 64 -7.23 16.04 5.15
CA PHE A 64 -7.99 15.62 6.32
C PHE A 64 -7.18 14.66 7.19
N LEU A 65 -6.06 15.14 7.73
CA LEU A 65 -5.18 14.36 8.61
C LEU A 65 -5.81 14.15 9.99
N GLY A 66 -5.88 12.90 10.45
CA GLY A 66 -6.45 12.55 11.76
C GLY A 66 -7.95 12.84 11.91
N THR A 67 -8.68 13.08 10.81
CA THR A 67 -10.12 13.38 10.81
C THR A 67 -10.81 12.79 9.60
N ILE A 68 -12.10 12.48 9.72
CA ILE A 68 -12.93 12.09 8.57
C ILE A 68 -13.32 13.30 7.72
N ILE A 69 -13.58 13.03 6.43
CA ILE A 69 -14.22 13.97 5.51
C ILE A 69 -15.74 13.89 5.72
N GLN A 70 -16.34 15.00 6.15
CA GLN A 70 -17.76 15.03 6.50
C GLN A 70 -18.69 14.93 5.27
N ASP A 71 -19.88 14.35 5.44
CA ASP A 71 -20.83 14.07 4.35
C ASP A 71 -21.25 15.33 3.56
N TYR A 72 -21.22 16.50 4.21
CA TYR A 72 -21.56 17.78 3.58
C TYR A 72 -20.43 18.34 2.68
N ILE A 73 -19.25 17.73 2.70
CA ILE A 73 -18.12 18.12 1.87
C ILE A 73 -18.23 17.34 0.55
N PRO A 74 -18.52 18.01 -0.58
CA PRO A 74 -18.57 17.36 -1.87
C PRO A 74 -17.15 17.00 -2.32
N ILE A 75 -17.00 15.80 -2.87
CA ILE A 75 -15.79 15.38 -3.58
C ILE A 75 -16.15 15.45 -5.07
N PRO A 76 -15.47 16.31 -5.86
CA PRO A 76 -15.84 16.53 -7.25
C PRO A 76 -15.60 15.25 -8.08
N TRP A 77 -16.55 14.94 -8.96
CA TRP A 77 -16.45 13.83 -9.90
C TRP A 77 -17.24 14.12 -11.17
N ASP A 78 -16.61 13.86 -12.30
CA ASP A 78 -17.21 13.85 -13.63
C ASP A 78 -16.39 12.98 -14.59
N LYS A 79 -16.91 12.79 -15.81
CA LYS A 79 -16.25 12.00 -16.86
C LYS A 79 -14.89 12.53 -17.33
N HIS A 80 -14.49 13.74 -16.96
CA HIS A 80 -13.19 14.31 -17.33
C HIS A 80 -12.18 14.24 -16.17
N THR A 81 -12.62 13.80 -14.98
CA THR A 81 -11.80 13.83 -13.76
C THR A 81 -10.49 13.05 -13.91
N VAL A 82 -10.55 11.82 -14.43
CA VAL A 82 -9.36 10.98 -14.67
C VAL A 82 -8.42 11.65 -15.69
N LYS A 83 -8.98 12.14 -16.81
CA LYS A 83 -8.21 12.82 -17.86
C LYS A 83 -7.52 14.09 -17.36
N ASN A 84 -8.19 14.87 -16.51
CA ASN A 84 -7.62 16.06 -15.90
C ASN A 84 -6.39 15.72 -15.05
N TRP A 85 -6.42 14.62 -14.30
CA TRP A 85 -5.24 14.17 -13.55
C TRP A 85 -4.08 13.75 -14.45
N TYR A 86 -4.36 13.01 -15.52
CA TYR A 86 -3.36 12.68 -16.54
C TYR A 86 -2.67 13.93 -17.11
N ASP A 87 -3.43 14.99 -17.35
CA ASP A 87 -2.92 16.21 -17.99
C ASP A 87 -2.21 17.17 -17.03
N THR A 88 -2.67 17.25 -15.78
CA THR A 88 -2.27 18.33 -14.85
C THR A 88 -1.35 17.87 -13.74
N PHE A 89 -1.53 16.65 -13.24
CA PHE A 89 -0.69 16.08 -12.19
C PHE A 89 -0.64 14.55 -12.34
N PRO A 90 0.05 14.05 -13.37
CA PRO A 90 0.13 12.61 -13.62
C PRO A 90 0.88 11.84 -12.51
N GLY A 91 1.56 12.56 -11.61
CA GLY A 91 2.19 12.01 -10.43
C GLY A 91 1.22 11.38 -9.42
N LEU A 92 -0.08 11.72 -9.47
CA LEU A 92 -1.13 11.12 -8.63
C LEU A 92 -1.19 9.60 -8.73
N TYR A 93 -0.80 9.03 -9.86
CA TYR A 93 -0.96 7.60 -10.12
C TYR A 93 0.25 6.77 -9.67
N ASP A 94 0.98 7.14 -8.62
CA ASP A 94 2.09 6.32 -8.11
C ASP A 94 1.62 4.95 -7.65
N ASP A 95 0.40 4.83 -7.13
CA ASP A 95 -0.25 3.52 -6.86
C ASP A 95 -0.26 2.62 -8.10
N VAL A 96 -0.29 3.20 -9.30
CA VAL A 96 -0.44 2.47 -10.56
C VAL A 96 0.88 2.34 -11.31
N TYR A 97 1.64 3.41 -11.51
CA TYR A 97 2.86 3.31 -12.34
C TYR A 97 4.02 2.57 -11.66
N VAL A 98 4.04 2.49 -10.33
CA VAL A 98 5.02 1.64 -9.62
C VAL A 98 4.64 0.17 -9.77
N ASP A 99 3.35 -0.16 -9.60
CA ASP A 99 2.75 -1.45 -9.94
C ASP A 99 3.15 -1.90 -11.36
N LEU A 100 2.98 -1.01 -12.33
CA LEU A 100 3.31 -1.27 -13.74
C LEU A 100 4.81 -1.50 -13.96
N THR A 101 5.68 -0.89 -13.16
CA THR A 101 7.13 -1.18 -13.19
C THR A 101 7.41 -2.64 -12.84
N PHE A 102 6.71 -3.21 -11.85
CA PHE A 102 6.86 -4.62 -11.49
C PHE A 102 6.20 -5.56 -12.51
N VAL A 103 5.04 -5.19 -13.06
CA VAL A 103 4.40 -5.93 -14.15
C VAL A 103 5.29 -5.99 -15.39
N GLU A 104 6.00 -4.92 -15.73
CA GLU A 104 6.93 -4.89 -16.85
C GLU A 104 8.11 -5.86 -16.64
N VAL A 105 8.60 -6.01 -15.41
CA VAL A 105 9.64 -7.00 -15.09
C VAL A 105 9.14 -8.41 -15.33
N PHE A 106 7.89 -8.73 -14.97
CA PHE A 106 7.29 -10.02 -15.30
C PHE A 106 7.15 -10.24 -16.81
N GLU A 107 6.74 -9.22 -17.57
CA GLU A 107 6.64 -9.30 -19.02
C GLU A 107 8.00 -9.60 -19.67
N ARG A 108 9.07 -8.97 -19.16
CA ARG A 108 10.42 -9.08 -19.73
C ARG A 108 11.20 -10.31 -19.26
N CYS A 109 10.98 -10.75 -18.02
CA CYS A 109 11.78 -11.78 -17.35
C CYS A 109 11.00 -13.07 -17.03
N GLY A 110 9.67 -13.09 -17.24
CA GLY A 110 8.79 -14.21 -16.94
C GLY A 110 8.38 -14.30 -15.46
N LEU A 111 7.47 -15.24 -15.15
CA LEU A 111 6.91 -15.44 -13.80
C LEU A 111 7.95 -15.84 -12.73
N ASP A 112 9.12 -16.32 -13.14
CA ASP A 112 10.24 -16.67 -12.27
C ASP A 112 11.32 -15.57 -12.18
N ALA A 113 11.00 -14.34 -12.61
CA ALA A 113 11.93 -13.21 -12.56
C ALA A 113 12.61 -13.10 -11.17
N PRO A 114 13.94 -12.96 -11.08
CA PRO A 114 14.62 -12.86 -9.79
C PRO A 114 14.39 -11.49 -9.14
N VAL A 115 14.45 -11.42 -7.80
CA VAL A 115 14.31 -10.17 -7.03
C VAL A 115 15.25 -9.06 -7.51
N ASP A 116 16.47 -9.41 -7.94
CA ASP A 116 17.45 -8.47 -8.47
C ASP A 116 16.94 -7.73 -9.74
N SER A 117 16.09 -8.35 -10.55
CA SER A 117 15.47 -7.70 -11.71
C SER A 117 14.47 -6.62 -11.28
N PHE A 118 13.65 -6.92 -10.26
CA PHE A 118 12.70 -5.95 -9.69
C PHE A 118 13.44 -4.79 -9.02
N ALA A 119 14.43 -5.09 -8.18
CA ALA A 119 15.24 -4.09 -7.50
C ALA A 119 16.00 -3.19 -8.49
N THR A 120 16.53 -3.76 -9.58
CA THR A 120 17.21 -2.99 -10.63
C THR A 120 16.24 -2.09 -11.40
N ALA A 121 15.05 -2.58 -11.74
CA ALA A 121 14.03 -1.78 -12.42
C ALA A 121 13.58 -0.63 -11.51
N PHE A 122 13.15 -0.94 -10.29
CA PHE A 122 12.71 0.02 -9.28
C PHE A 122 13.78 1.06 -8.95
N GLY A 123 15.03 0.66 -8.72
CA GLY A 123 16.12 1.58 -8.37
C GLY A 123 16.51 2.56 -9.47
N ARG A 124 16.13 2.31 -10.73
CA ARG A 124 16.44 3.15 -11.90
C ARG A 124 15.29 4.07 -12.33
N THR A 125 14.19 4.04 -11.59
CA THR A 125 13.03 4.88 -11.91
C THR A 125 13.34 6.34 -11.64
N GLU A 126 12.89 7.22 -12.54
CA GLU A 126 13.15 8.67 -12.48
C GLU A 126 11.93 9.46 -11.96
N TYR A 127 10.83 8.79 -11.68
CA TYR A 127 9.66 9.41 -11.08
C TYR A 127 9.86 9.70 -9.58
N PRO A 128 9.14 10.67 -9.00
CA PRO A 128 9.19 10.93 -7.56
C PRO A 128 8.79 9.70 -6.75
N LEU A 129 9.48 9.46 -5.64
CA LEU A 129 9.10 8.47 -4.63
C LEU A 129 9.09 9.13 -3.26
N TRP A 130 8.36 8.51 -2.35
CA TRP A 130 8.12 8.96 -0.99
C TRP A 130 8.54 7.88 0.01
N HIS A 131 8.63 8.24 1.28
CA HIS A 131 8.75 7.32 2.43
C HIS A 131 9.60 6.06 2.19
N ALA A 132 9.01 4.87 2.32
CA ALA A 132 9.75 3.60 2.28
C ALA A 132 10.38 3.40 0.90
N ASN A 133 9.68 3.78 -0.15
CA ASN A 133 10.14 3.69 -1.52
C ASN A 133 11.36 4.55 -1.83
N GLN A 134 11.35 5.80 -1.38
CA GLN A 134 12.47 6.70 -1.59
C GLN A 134 13.71 6.22 -0.83
N VAL A 135 13.54 5.74 0.42
CA VAL A 135 14.67 5.19 1.18
C VAL A 135 15.18 3.90 0.53
N ALA A 136 14.30 3.04 0.03
CA ALA A 136 14.67 1.84 -0.71
C ALA A 136 15.48 2.16 -1.97
N ARG A 137 15.03 3.14 -2.77
CA ARG A 137 15.78 3.62 -3.95
C ARG A 137 17.14 4.15 -3.54
N TYR A 138 17.21 5.00 -2.52
CA TYR A 138 18.49 5.49 -1.98
C TYR A 138 19.42 4.34 -1.60
N ASN A 139 18.92 3.36 -0.83
CA ASN A 139 19.68 2.21 -0.38
C ASN A 139 20.24 1.38 -1.56
N LEU A 140 19.41 1.12 -2.58
CA LEU A 140 19.83 0.43 -3.80
C LEU A 140 20.92 1.19 -4.56
N LEU A 141 20.81 2.52 -4.67
CA LEU A 141 21.82 3.37 -5.30
C LEU A 141 23.13 3.41 -4.50
N GLN A 142 23.09 3.22 -3.18
CA GLN A 142 24.28 3.04 -2.33
C GLN A 142 24.82 1.60 -2.33
N GLY A 143 24.23 0.69 -3.10
CA GLY A 143 24.67 -0.71 -3.23
C GLY A 143 24.12 -1.66 -2.16
N VAL A 144 23.18 -1.22 -1.32
CA VAL A 144 22.45 -2.09 -0.38
C VAL A 144 21.39 -2.86 -1.16
N LYS A 145 21.56 -4.17 -1.30
CA LYS A 145 20.66 -5.04 -2.08
C LYS A 145 19.40 -5.40 -1.31
N ALA A 146 18.34 -5.77 -2.02
CA ALA A 146 17.18 -6.43 -1.42
C ALA A 146 17.57 -7.78 -0.79
N PRO A 147 16.96 -8.20 0.33
CA PRO A 147 15.91 -7.51 1.09
C PRO A 147 16.45 -6.44 2.07
N GLN A 148 17.77 -6.24 2.15
CA GLN A 148 18.35 -5.28 3.12
C GLN A 148 18.00 -3.83 2.80
N SER A 149 17.63 -3.51 1.57
CA SER A 149 17.15 -2.16 1.18
C SER A 149 15.84 -1.76 1.85
N GLY A 150 14.94 -2.72 2.12
CA GLY A 150 13.66 -2.52 2.80
C GLY A 150 13.68 -2.85 4.29
N TYR A 151 14.74 -3.51 4.77
CA TYR A 151 14.89 -3.89 6.17
C TYR A 151 14.86 -2.67 7.10
N TRP A 152 14.05 -2.73 8.17
CA TRP A 152 13.72 -1.57 9.02
C TRP A 152 14.92 -0.87 9.68
N LYS A 153 16.05 -1.57 9.89
CA LYS A 153 17.28 -0.95 10.41
C LYS A 153 18.02 -0.10 9.37
N ASN A 154 17.68 -0.27 8.10
CA ASN A 154 18.17 0.54 6.97
C ASN A 154 17.06 1.43 6.39
N ASN A 155 15.82 1.30 6.86
CA ASN A 155 14.67 2.05 6.39
C ASN A 155 13.74 2.46 7.55
N PRO A 156 13.78 3.73 8.02
CA PRO A 156 12.93 4.20 9.11
C PRO A 156 11.44 4.27 8.72
N HIS A 157 11.13 4.15 7.43
CA HIS A 157 9.77 4.13 6.88
C HIS A 157 9.28 2.71 6.56
N ALA A 158 9.95 1.65 7.01
CA ALA A 158 9.61 0.26 6.63
C ALA A 158 8.17 -0.21 6.96
N HIS A 159 7.45 0.52 7.82
CA HIS A 159 6.04 0.31 8.19
C HIS A 159 5.05 1.19 7.42
N CYS A 160 5.51 2.07 6.55
CA CYS A 160 4.67 2.91 5.71
C CYS A 160 3.98 2.09 4.61
N ILE A 161 2.91 2.66 4.05
CA ILE A 161 2.00 1.98 3.13
C ILE A 161 2.54 1.76 1.72
N ASP A 162 3.76 2.20 1.40
CA ASP A 162 4.29 2.19 0.04
C ASP A 162 4.04 0.82 -0.65
N PHE A 163 4.50 -0.29 -0.06
CA PHE A 163 4.22 -1.59 -0.69
C PHE A 163 2.73 -2.01 -0.66
N GLN A 164 1.91 -1.48 0.26
CA GLN A 164 0.47 -1.76 0.29
C GLN A 164 -0.25 -1.24 -0.94
N ILE A 165 0.12 -0.04 -1.41
CA ILE A 165 -0.52 0.61 -2.57
C ILE A 165 0.00 0.04 -3.91
N GLU A 166 1.09 -0.72 -3.84
CA GLU A 166 1.82 -1.31 -4.98
C GLU A 166 1.80 -2.86 -4.97
N ALA A 167 0.85 -3.46 -4.25
CA ALA A 167 0.73 -4.91 -4.17
C ALA A 167 -0.44 -5.46 -5.00
N ASP A 168 -1.27 -4.57 -5.55
CA ASP A 168 -2.48 -4.91 -6.29
C ASP A 168 -2.12 -5.86 -7.45
N PHE A 169 -1.06 -5.56 -8.21
CA PHE A 169 -0.59 -6.39 -9.32
C PHE A 169 -0.38 -7.87 -8.94
N ALA A 170 0.17 -8.14 -7.75
CA ALA A 170 0.48 -9.50 -7.29
C ALA A 170 -0.79 -10.33 -7.11
N GLY A 171 -1.86 -9.69 -6.62
CA GLY A 171 -3.18 -10.29 -6.49
C GLY A 171 -3.89 -10.43 -7.83
N ILE A 172 -3.80 -9.41 -8.71
CA ILE A 172 -4.40 -9.44 -10.05
C ILE A 172 -3.79 -10.57 -10.89
N MET A 173 -2.49 -10.83 -10.75
CA MET A 173 -1.76 -11.92 -11.42
C MET A 173 -1.98 -13.30 -10.79
N SER A 174 -2.65 -13.41 -9.64
CA SER A 174 -2.81 -14.67 -8.91
C SER A 174 -4.29 -15.05 -8.65
N PRO A 175 -5.15 -15.24 -9.68
CA PRO A 175 -6.58 -15.48 -9.48
C PRO A 175 -6.87 -16.71 -8.61
N GLY A 176 -7.52 -16.50 -7.46
CA GLY A 176 -7.89 -17.56 -6.53
C GLY A 176 -6.73 -18.33 -5.88
N MET A 177 -5.50 -17.81 -5.99
CA MET A 177 -4.26 -18.37 -5.43
C MET A 177 -3.59 -17.39 -4.45
N PRO A 178 -4.19 -17.13 -3.27
CA PRO A 178 -3.68 -16.16 -2.30
C PRO A 178 -2.27 -16.50 -1.78
N ASN A 179 -1.88 -17.78 -1.71
CA ASN A 179 -0.51 -18.13 -1.34
C ASN A 179 0.49 -17.72 -2.42
N GLN A 180 0.09 -17.78 -3.70
CA GLN A 180 0.94 -17.35 -4.80
C GLN A 180 1.10 -15.83 -4.84
N ALA A 181 0.01 -15.10 -4.55
CA ALA A 181 0.05 -13.66 -4.37
C ALA A 181 1.06 -13.28 -3.26
N ALA A 182 1.02 -13.98 -2.13
CA ALA A 182 1.96 -13.78 -1.02
C ALA A 182 3.42 -14.07 -1.40
N GLU A 183 3.69 -15.08 -2.23
CA GLU A 183 5.06 -15.39 -2.70
C GLU A 183 5.61 -14.29 -3.63
N ILE A 184 4.76 -13.70 -4.48
CA ILE A 184 5.16 -12.53 -5.28
C ILE A 184 5.47 -11.34 -4.36
N CYS A 185 4.60 -11.09 -3.38
CA CYS A 185 4.78 -10.02 -2.41
C CYS A 185 6.04 -10.20 -1.55
N ASP A 186 6.41 -11.43 -1.19
CA ASP A 186 7.64 -11.73 -0.45
C ASP A 186 8.88 -11.31 -1.23
N ARG A 187 8.90 -11.55 -2.55
CA ARG A 187 10.04 -11.20 -3.41
C ARG A 187 10.14 -9.69 -3.65
N VAL A 188 9.01 -9.04 -3.91
CA VAL A 188 8.98 -7.63 -4.32
C VAL A 188 8.91 -6.70 -3.13
N GLY A 189 8.03 -6.95 -2.17
CA GLY A 189 7.76 -6.02 -1.07
C GLY A 189 8.94 -5.78 -0.14
N HIS A 190 9.81 -6.77 0.05
CA HIS A 190 11.03 -6.64 0.85
C HIS A 190 12.11 -5.76 0.19
N ILE A 191 11.92 -5.32 -1.05
CA ILE A 191 12.79 -4.29 -1.63
C ILE A 191 12.64 -2.97 -0.85
N MET A 192 11.44 -2.64 -0.35
CA MET A 192 11.13 -1.36 0.29
C MET A 192 10.61 -1.45 1.73
N SER A 193 9.97 -2.55 2.10
CA SER A 193 9.20 -2.67 3.34
C SER A 193 9.61 -3.89 4.15
N TYR A 194 9.20 -3.93 5.42
CA TYR A 194 9.44 -5.05 6.33
C TYR A 194 8.37 -5.08 7.41
N GLY A 195 7.99 -6.27 7.89
CA GLY A 195 6.97 -6.40 8.94
C GLY A 195 5.62 -5.80 8.52
N GLU A 196 5.11 -4.84 9.29
CA GLU A 196 3.77 -4.28 9.10
C GLU A 196 3.59 -3.62 7.72
N GLY A 197 4.62 -2.96 7.18
CA GLY A 197 4.59 -2.34 5.85
C GLY A 197 4.42 -3.36 4.73
N TRP A 198 5.07 -4.51 4.88
CA TRP A 198 4.96 -5.63 3.96
C TRP A 198 3.62 -6.37 4.09
N TYR A 199 3.14 -6.57 5.33
CA TYR A 199 1.86 -7.24 5.60
C TYR A 199 0.65 -6.58 4.95
N GLY A 200 0.64 -5.25 4.85
CA GLY A 200 -0.39 -4.53 4.10
C GLY A 200 -0.50 -5.01 2.66
N GLY A 201 0.63 -5.03 1.95
CA GLY A 201 0.67 -5.48 0.56
C GLY A 201 0.27 -6.95 0.40
N VAL A 202 0.79 -7.85 1.25
CA VAL A 202 0.41 -9.27 1.22
C VAL A 202 -1.11 -9.44 1.40
N TYR A 203 -1.70 -8.68 2.32
CA TYR A 203 -3.13 -8.76 2.60
C TYR A 203 -3.99 -8.19 1.45
N VAL A 204 -3.61 -7.05 0.87
CA VAL A 204 -4.26 -6.47 -0.32
C VAL A 204 -4.22 -7.45 -1.49
N ALA A 205 -3.04 -8.00 -1.80
CA ALA A 205 -2.86 -8.98 -2.87
C ALA A 205 -3.72 -10.25 -2.66
N ALA A 206 -3.81 -10.74 -1.41
CA ALA A 206 -4.68 -11.87 -1.08
C ALA A 206 -6.18 -11.54 -1.25
N MET A 207 -6.61 -10.32 -0.93
CA MET A 207 -8.00 -9.89 -1.16
C MET A 207 -8.34 -9.82 -2.65
N TYR A 208 -7.47 -9.26 -3.48
CA TYR A 208 -7.59 -9.29 -4.95
C TYR A 208 -7.70 -10.72 -5.47
N SER A 209 -6.79 -11.59 -5.04
CA SER A 209 -6.77 -13.00 -5.43
C SER A 209 -8.10 -13.70 -5.13
N LEU A 210 -8.65 -13.52 -3.92
CA LEU A 210 -9.92 -14.12 -3.50
C LEU A 210 -11.15 -13.52 -4.19
N ALA A 211 -11.08 -12.26 -4.63
CA ALA A 211 -12.17 -11.58 -5.36
C ALA A 211 -12.45 -12.22 -6.75
N TYR A 212 -11.51 -13.00 -7.30
CA TYR A 212 -11.78 -13.80 -8.51
C TYR A 212 -12.75 -14.96 -8.27
N VAL A 213 -12.82 -15.48 -7.04
CA VAL A 213 -13.48 -16.76 -6.72
C VAL A 213 -14.56 -16.64 -5.64
N SER A 214 -14.84 -15.43 -5.16
CA SER A 214 -15.89 -15.12 -4.18
C SER A 214 -16.51 -13.76 -4.46
N ASN A 215 -17.82 -13.63 -4.19
CA ASN A 215 -18.55 -12.36 -4.20
C ASN A 215 -19.01 -11.95 -2.79
N ASP A 216 -18.52 -12.64 -1.75
CA ASP A 216 -18.81 -12.35 -0.34
C ASP A 216 -17.63 -11.54 0.25
N ILE A 217 -17.85 -10.23 0.44
CA ILE A 217 -16.82 -9.31 0.98
C ILE A 217 -16.39 -9.75 2.38
N GLU A 218 -17.33 -10.15 3.23
CA GLU A 218 -17.01 -10.56 4.60
C GLU A 218 -16.19 -11.87 4.60
N TYR A 219 -16.38 -12.74 3.60
CA TYR A 219 -15.49 -13.87 3.34
C TYR A 219 -14.11 -13.40 2.85
N ILE A 220 -14.05 -12.53 1.84
CA ILE A 220 -12.77 -12.08 1.24
C ILE A 220 -11.85 -11.48 2.31
N VAL A 221 -12.33 -10.51 3.09
CA VAL A 221 -11.49 -9.83 4.09
C VAL A 221 -11.03 -10.80 5.19
N LYS A 222 -11.86 -11.75 5.62
CA LYS A 222 -11.47 -12.69 6.68
C LYS A 222 -10.53 -13.78 6.19
N GLU A 223 -10.81 -14.33 5.01
CA GLU A 223 -10.00 -15.42 4.47
C GLU A 223 -8.63 -14.91 4.04
N ALA A 224 -8.56 -13.73 3.40
CA ALA A 224 -7.29 -13.07 3.10
C ALA A 224 -6.46 -12.88 4.38
N LEU A 225 -7.08 -12.54 5.51
CA LEU A 225 -6.35 -12.23 6.75
C LEU A 225 -5.58 -13.43 7.32
N LYS A 226 -5.95 -14.66 6.94
CA LYS A 226 -5.23 -15.89 7.33
C LYS A 226 -3.82 -15.97 6.75
N VAL A 227 -3.51 -15.17 5.72
CA VAL A 227 -2.16 -15.07 5.16
C VAL A 227 -1.22 -14.28 6.09
N ILE A 228 -1.76 -13.49 7.01
CA ILE A 228 -0.99 -12.68 7.95
C ILE A 228 -0.91 -13.40 9.31
N PRO A 229 0.29 -13.50 9.93
CA PRO A 229 0.45 -14.06 11.28
C PRO A 229 -0.49 -13.41 12.31
N GLU A 230 -1.18 -14.23 13.11
CA GLU A 230 -2.15 -13.76 14.11
C GLU A 230 -1.51 -12.90 15.21
N GLU A 231 -0.20 -13.09 15.44
CA GLU A 231 0.60 -12.38 16.42
C GLU A 231 0.97 -10.96 15.99
N SER A 232 0.91 -10.64 14.69
CA SER A 232 1.23 -9.30 14.17
C SER A 232 0.20 -8.26 14.62
N ASP A 233 0.62 -7.00 14.71
CA ASP A 233 -0.33 -5.93 15.04
C ASP A 233 -1.23 -5.60 13.85
N PHE A 234 -0.77 -5.84 12.62
CA PHE A 234 -1.57 -5.73 11.41
C PHE A 234 -2.78 -6.66 11.47
N HIS A 235 -2.54 -7.95 11.77
CA HIS A 235 -3.62 -8.93 11.88
C HIS A 235 -4.64 -8.55 12.95
N LYS A 236 -4.16 -8.11 14.13
CA LYS A 236 -5.02 -7.66 15.22
C LYS A 236 -5.82 -6.42 14.85
N CYS A 237 -5.22 -5.47 14.13
CA CYS A 237 -5.89 -4.27 13.65
C CYS A 237 -7.04 -4.62 12.69
N MET A 238 -6.78 -5.42 11.65
CA MET A 238 -7.81 -5.84 10.69
C MET A 238 -8.92 -6.67 11.37
N SER A 239 -8.54 -7.55 12.31
CA SER A 239 -9.48 -8.33 13.12
C SER A 239 -10.40 -7.44 13.95
N ASP A 240 -9.87 -6.34 14.51
CA ASP A 240 -10.67 -5.37 15.25
C ASP A 240 -11.66 -4.66 14.34
N VAL A 241 -11.27 -4.24 13.13
CA VAL A 241 -12.17 -3.61 12.14
C VAL A 241 -13.31 -4.56 11.77
N ILE A 242 -13.02 -5.84 11.49
CA ILE A 242 -14.03 -6.85 11.18
C ILE A 242 -15.00 -7.06 12.36
N ARG A 243 -14.48 -7.08 13.59
CA ARG A 243 -15.30 -7.20 14.81
C ARG A 243 -16.15 -5.95 15.04
N TRP A 244 -15.59 -4.76 14.87
CA TRP A 244 -16.29 -3.49 15.04
C TRP A 244 -17.36 -3.28 13.97
N HIS A 245 -17.11 -3.70 12.73
CA HIS A 245 -18.15 -3.74 11.69
C HIS A 245 -19.37 -4.55 12.14
N ARG A 246 -19.19 -5.72 12.74
CA ARG A 246 -20.32 -6.52 13.27
C ARG A 246 -21.02 -5.84 14.45
N LYS A 247 -20.28 -5.13 15.29
CA LYS A 247 -20.82 -4.39 16.44
C LYS A 247 -21.58 -3.13 16.01
N TYR A 248 -21.11 -2.46 14.96
CA TYR A 248 -21.61 -1.19 14.45
C TYR A 248 -21.94 -1.30 12.95
N PRO A 249 -22.88 -2.17 12.51
CA PRO A 249 -23.03 -2.58 11.10
C PRO A 249 -23.51 -1.49 10.14
N LYS A 250 -23.89 -0.31 10.66
CA LYS A 250 -24.37 0.82 9.86
C LYS A 250 -23.61 2.12 10.14
N ASP A 251 -22.59 2.07 10.99
CA ASP A 251 -21.88 3.24 11.48
C ASP A 251 -20.37 3.05 11.31
N TRP A 252 -19.90 3.29 10.09
CA TRP A 252 -18.47 3.22 9.76
C TRP A 252 -17.68 4.29 10.52
N LYS A 253 -18.30 5.46 10.80
CA LYS A 253 -17.68 6.56 11.54
C LYS A 253 -17.36 6.14 12.98
N ARG A 254 -18.23 5.34 13.61
CA ARG A 254 -17.93 4.74 14.91
C ARG A 254 -16.73 3.79 14.84
N THR A 255 -16.65 2.92 13.84
CA THR A 255 -15.51 2.02 13.67
C THR A 255 -14.22 2.79 13.39
N TRP A 256 -14.28 3.84 12.57
CA TRP A 256 -13.16 4.75 12.33
C TRP A 256 -12.66 5.39 13.64
N PHE A 257 -13.58 5.83 14.52
CA PHE A 257 -13.18 6.41 15.82
C PHE A 257 -12.47 5.40 16.73
N GLU A 258 -12.96 4.16 16.80
CA GLU A 258 -12.32 3.10 17.59
C GLU A 258 -10.93 2.75 17.05
N LEU A 259 -10.78 2.76 15.72
CA LEU A 259 -9.51 2.59 15.01
C LEU A 259 -8.53 3.70 15.37
N GLN A 260 -8.94 4.97 15.29
CA GLN A 260 -8.07 6.07 15.71
C GLN A 260 -7.65 5.94 17.18
N ASN A 261 -8.59 5.63 18.07
CA ASN A 261 -8.31 5.54 19.49
C ASN A 261 -7.31 4.41 19.85
N LYS A 262 -7.31 3.31 19.10
CA LYS A 262 -6.50 2.13 19.44
C LYS A 262 -5.22 1.99 18.62
N TRP A 263 -5.23 2.40 17.35
CA TRP A 263 -4.21 1.99 16.38
C TRP A 263 -3.49 3.15 15.67
N SER A 264 -3.84 4.42 15.96
CA SER A 264 -3.23 5.59 15.28
C SER A 264 -1.87 6.02 15.81
N GLU A 265 -1.40 5.43 16.92
CA GLU A 265 -0.08 5.73 17.47
C GLU A 265 1.02 5.35 16.46
N GLU A 266 1.87 6.33 16.14
CA GLU A 266 2.99 6.18 15.22
C GLU A 266 4.30 6.09 16.00
N ILE A 267 5.13 5.10 15.67
CA ILE A 267 6.45 4.85 16.29
C ILE A 267 7.56 4.65 15.26
N SER A 268 7.24 4.62 13.97
CA SER A 268 8.14 4.26 12.89
C SER A 268 8.38 5.45 11.97
N CYS A 269 7.37 5.88 11.21
CA CYS A 269 7.48 6.98 10.25
C CYS A 269 7.85 8.30 10.95
N PRO A 270 9.06 8.86 10.72
CA PRO A 270 9.52 10.07 11.38
C PRO A 270 8.64 11.31 11.14
N GLU A 271 7.84 11.32 10.08
CA GLU A 271 6.91 12.42 9.78
C GLU A 271 5.61 12.35 10.59
N GLY A 272 5.14 11.14 10.92
CA GLY A 272 3.91 10.91 11.68
C GLY A 272 4.07 10.94 13.20
N ILE A 273 5.29 10.83 13.73
CA ILE A 273 5.54 10.83 15.17
C ILE A 273 5.11 12.18 15.79
N HIS A 274 4.24 12.09 16.80
CA HIS A 274 3.58 13.22 17.49
C HIS A 274 2.85 14.17 16.52
N ASN A 275 2.29 13.65 15.44
CA ASN A 275 1.57 14.41 14.43
C ASN A 275 0.23 13.74 14.07
N SER A 276 -0.69 14.49 13.48
CA SER A 276 -1.96 13.94 12.95
C SER A 276 -1.76 13.21 11.62
N PHE A 277 -0.66 13.50 10.91
CA PHE A 277 -0.26 12.78 9.71
C PHE A 277 0.00 11.30 10.02
N ASN A 278 -0.59 10.41 9.24
CA ASN A 278 -0.35 8.98 9.38
C ASN A 278 -0.38 8.29 8.01
N ILE A 279 0.75 7.69 7.66
CA ILE A 279 0.94 6.89 6.44
C ILE A 279 1.30 5.44 6.79
N GLY A 280 1.01 5.03 8.02
CA GLY A 280 1.27 3.70 8.54
C GLY A 280 0.29 2.68 7.98
N THR A 281 0.80 1.49 7.68
CA THR A 281 0.07 0.44 6.96
C THR A 281 -1.17 -0.07 7.67
N LYS A 282 -1.16 -0.11 9.01
CA LYS A 282 -2.31 -0.55 9.80
C LYS A 282 -3.54 0.35 9.63
N ILE A 283 -3.36 1.68 9.62
CA ILE A 283 -4.49 2.62 9.56
C ILE A 283 -5.07 2.65 8.14
N ASN A 284 -4.20 2.73 7.13
CA ASN A 284 -4.61 2.78 5.74
C ASN A 284 -5.24 1.44 5.29
N GLY A 285 -4.64 0.30 5.62
CA GLY A 285 -5.26 -1.02 5.39
C GLY A 285 -6.64 -1.16 6.06
N ALA A 286 -6.84 -0.54 7.22
CA ALA A 286 -8.14 -0.52 7.88
C ALA A 286 -9.17 0.36 7.15
N TYR A 287 -8.75 1.43 6.49
CA TYR A 287 -9.62 2.27 5.66
C TYR A 287 -10.11 1.56 4.40
N ILE A 288 -9.25 0.74 3.78
CA ILE A 288 -9.67 -0.19 2.71
C ILE A 288 -10.80 -1.09 3.23
N LEU A 289 -10.64 -1.67 4.42
CA LEU A 289 -11.66 -2.52 5.04
C LEU A 289 -12.95 -1.78 5.38
N LEU A 290 -12.86 -0.53 5.84
CA LEU A 290 -14.04 0.31 6.06
C LEU A 290 -14.84 0.46 4.77
N GLY A 291 -14.18 0.82 3.67
CA GLY A 291 -14.79 0.93 2.35
C GLY A 291 -15.48 -0.36 1.94
N LEU A 292 -14.75 -1.48 1.95
CA LEU A 292 -15.27 -2.79 1.52
C LEU A 292 -16.46 -3.26 2.38
N LEU A 293 -16.31 -3.29 3.71
CA LEU A 293 -17.30 -3.84 4.62
C LEU A 293 -18.59 -3.00 4.66
N TYR A 294 -18.46 -1.68 4.74
CA TYR A 294 -19.61 -0.78 4.82
C TYR A 294 -20.17 -0.38 3.47
N GLY A 295 -19.37 -0.50 2.39
CA GLY A 295 -19.81 -0.39 1.01
C GLY A 295 -20.75 -1.52 0.58
N GLN A 296 -20.60 -2.72 1.16
CA GLN A 296 -21.52 -3.85 0.97
C GLN A 296 -21.70 -4.26 -0.50
N GLY A 297 -20.65 -4.09 -1.31
CA GLY A 297 -20.64 -4.40 -2.74
C GLY A 297 -21.17 -3.28 -3.64
N ASP A 298 -21.61 -2.15 -3.07
CA ASP A 298 -21.91 -0.95 -3.84
C ASP A 298 -20.61 -0.21 -4.18
N PHE A 299 -20.34 -0.04 -5.47
CA PHE A 299 -19.08 0.53 -5.97
C PHE A 299 -18.86 1.97 -5.50
N THR A 300 -19.87 2.83 -5.67
CA THR A 300 -19.79 4.24 -5.27
C THR A 300 -19.62 4.38 -3.76
N LYS A 301 -20.39 3.63 -2.97
CA LYS A 301 -20.34 3.69 -1.50
C LYS A 301 -19.01 3.16 -0.96
N THR A 302 -18.44 2.13 -1.58
CA THR A 302 -17.14 1.57 -1.19
C THR A 302 -16.03 2.61 -1.34
N ILE A 303 -15.98 3.26 -2.51
CA ILE A 303 -15.01 4.32 -2.83
C ILE A 303 -15.21 5.52 -1.89
N ASP A 304 -16.44 6.03 -1.80
CA ASP A 304 -16.73 7.22 -0.99
C ASP A 304 -16.38 7.01 0.50
N ILE A 305 -16.66 5.86 1.08
CA ILE A 305 -16.30 5.57 2.48
C ILE A 305 -14.78 5.49 2.65
N ALA A 306 -14.06 4.80 1.75
CA ALA A 306 -12.61 4.68 1.83
C ALA A 306 -11.93 6.05 1.71
N THR A 307 -12.35 6.89 0.76
CA THR A 307 -11.85 8.27 0.60
C THR A 307 -12.16 9.12 1.83
N ARG A 308 -13.39 9.04 2.37
CA ARG A 308 -13.82 9.86 3.51
C ARG A 308 -13.16 9.49 4.84
N ALA A 309 -12.40 8.40 4.89
CA ALA A 309 -11.62 8.03 6.06
C ALA A 309 -10.44 9.00 6.32
N GLY A 310 -10.06 9.83 5.33
CA GLY A 310 -9.02 10.86 5.46
C GLY A 310 -7.61 10.31 5.26
N GLN A 311 -6.60 11.03 5.79
CA GLN A 311 -5.18 10.75 5.56
C GLN A 311 -4.81 10.73 4.07
N ASP A 312 -4.29 9.61 3.58
CA ASP A 312 -3.85 9.35 2.23
C ASP A 312 -5.04 8.84 1.39
N SER A 313 -5.81 9.79 0.84
CA SER A 313 -7.20 9.51 0.47
C SER A 313 -7.41 9.06 -0.97
N ASP A 314 -6.36 8.99 -1.78
CA ASP A 314 -6.30 8.41 -3.13
C ASP A 314 -5.99 6.91 -3.12
N CYS A 315 -5.04 6.46 -2.29
CA CYS A 315 -4.60 5.07 -2.31
C CYS A 315 -5.62 4.08 -1.72
N ASN A 316 -6.22 4.45 -0.59
CA ASN A 316 -7.21 3.61 0.10
C ASN A 316 -8.45 3.31 -0.76
N PRO A 317 -9.09 4.29 -1.42
CA PRO A 317 -10.16 3.98 -2.37
C PRO A 317 -9.63 3.29 -3.63
N ALA A 318 -8.38 3.50 -4.06
CA ALA A 318 -7.80 2.78 -5.20
C ALA A 318 -7.82 1.26 -4.97
N SER A 319 -7.16 0.77 -3.90
CA SER A 319 -7.16 -0.67 -3.60
C SER A 319 -8.56 -1.21 -3.29
N ALA A 320 -9.40 -0.46 -2.57
CA ALA A 320 -10.78 -0.88 -2.29
C ALA A 320 -11.62 -1.03 -3.57
N ALA A 321 -11.50 -0.07 -4.50
CA ALA A 321 -12.19 -0.08 -5.77
C ALA A 321 -11.68 -1.17 -6.71
N GLY A 322 -10.37 -1.42 -6.75
CA GLY A 322 -9.83 -2.48 -7.60
C GLY A 322 -10.12 -3.88 -7.05
N ILE A 323 -10.12 -4.10 -5.73
CA ILE A 323 -10.60 -5.37 -5.13
C ILE A 323 -12.07 -5.59 -5.49
N LEU A 324 -12.91 -4.57 -5.32
CA LEU A 324 -14.32 -4.65 -5.66
C LEU A 324 -14.55 -4.80 -7.17
N GLY A 325 -13.77 -4.10 -8.00
CA GLY A 325 -13.76 -4.18 -9.45
C GLY A 325 -13.35 -5.57 -9.95
N THR A 326 -12.41 -6.22 -9.27
CA THR A 326 -12.07 -7.64 -9.49
C THR A 326 -13.24 -8.54 -9.12
N MET A 327 -13.94 -8.24 -8.03
CA MET A 327 -15.09 -9.03 -7.57
C MET A 327 -16.26 -8.97 -8.55
N ILE A 328 -16.62 -7.77 -9.00
CA ILE A 328 -17.81 -7.57 -9.86
C ILE A 328 -17.49 -7.64 -11.36
N GLY A 329 -16.24 -7.44 -11.76
CA GLY A 329 -15.81 -7.33 -13.16
C GLY A 329 -16.07 -5.94 -13.76
N TYR A 330 -15.25 -5.54 -14.73
CA TYR A 330 -15.34 -4.23 -15.41
C TYR A 330 -16.74 -3.96 -15.94
N SER A 331 -17.38 -4.96 -16.53
CA SER A 331 -18.73 -4.86 -17.10
C SER A 331 -19.80 -4.40 -16.11
N ASN A 332 -19.61 -4.64 -14.81
CA ASN A 332 -20.55 -4.28 -13.74
C ASN A 332 -20.17 -3.00 -12.97
N ILE A 333 -19.04 -2.35 -13.30
CA ILE A 333 -18.75 -1.01 -12.77
C ILE A 333 -19.80 -0.03 -13.33
N PRO A 334 -20.39 0.86 -12.50
CA PRO A 334 -21.42 1.77 -12.97
C PRO A 334 -20.91 2.69 -14.09
N GLU A 335 -21.78 2.99 -15.06
CA GLU A 335 -21.40 3.77 -16.25
C GLU A 335 -20.89 5.18 -15.92
N SER A 336 -21.46 5.83 -14.90
CA SER A 336 -21.03 7.15 -14.41
C SER A 336 -19.59 7.19 -13.86
N TRP A 337 -19.01 6.01 -13.60
CA TRP A 337 -17.61 5.85 -13.23
C TRP A 337 -16.78 5.48 -14.46
N LYS A 338 -17.20 4.44 -15.21
CA LYS A 338 -16.45 3.96 -16.39
C LYS A 338 -16.25 5.03 -17.46
N GLU A 339 -17.23 5.92 -17.66
CA GLU A 339 -17.13 6.97 -18.67
C GLU A 339 -15.92 7.88 -18.47
N ALA A 340 -15.40 7.98 -17.23
CA ALA A 340 -14.21 8.75 -16.93
C ALA A 340 -12.91 8.12 -17.47
N LEU A 341 -12.91 6.82 -17.79
CA LEU A 341 -11.73 6.12 -18.31
C LEU A 341 -11.61 6.23 -19.84
N TYR A 342 -12.71 6.45 -20.56
CA TYR A 342 -12.74 6.31 -22.02
C TYR A 342 -11.76 7.23 -22.76
N GLU A 343 -11.44 8.39 -22.19
CA GLU A 343 -10.48 9.34 -22.78
C GLU A 343 -9.01 8.98 -22.50
N VAL A 344 -8.75 8.06 -21.58
CA VAL A 344 -7.39 7.70 -21.12
C VAL A 344 -7.01 6.24 -21.35
N GLU A 345 -7.93 5.36 -21.76
CA GLU A 345 -7.67 3.91 -21.87
C GLU A 345 -6.44 3.55 -22.74
N ASP A 346 -6.15 4.35 -23.76
CA ASP A 346 -5.00 4.19 -24.66
C ASP A 346 -3.82 5.13 -24.37
N ILE A 347 -3.94 6.01 -23.36
CA ILE A 347 -2.86 6.92 -22.95
C ILE A 347 -1.96 6.18 -21.96
N PRO A 348 -0.63 6.12 -22.18
CA PRO A 348 0.28 5.57 -21.18
C PRO A 348 0.22 6.36 -19.88
N PHE A 349 0.30 5.65 -18.74
CA PHE A 349 0.60 6.33 -17.47
C PHE A 349 1.96 7.02 -17.54
N SER A 350 2.14 8.08 -16.77
CA SER A 350 3.43 8.78 -16.75
C SER A 350 4.56 7.84 -16.37
N ASN A 351 5.74 8.07 -16.98
CA ASN A 351 6.97 7.32 -16.76
C ASN A 351 6.95 5.85 -17.21
N THR A 352 5.92 5.43 -17.94
CA THR A 352 5.82 4.11 -18.56
C THR A 352 5.32 4.20 -20.00
N ASP A 353 5.48 3.12 -20.76
CA ASP A 353 4.86 2.92 -22.08
C ASP A 353 3.55 2.10 -21.98
N ILE A 354 3.06 1.88 -20.76
CA ILE A 354 1.90 1.06 -20.45
C ILE A 354 0.67 1.95 -20.23
N SER A 355 -0.31 1.81 -21.12
CA SER A 355 -1.67 2.32 -20.94
C SER A 355 -2.54 1.33 -20.18
N LEU A 356 -3.74 1.75 -19.77
CA LEU A 356 -4.74 0.85 -19.19
C LEU A 356 -5.03 -0.36 -20.10
N ASN A 357 -5.27 -0.15 -21.40
CA ASN A 357 -5.50 -1.25 -22.33
C ASN A 357 -4.32 -2.23 -22.41
N LYS A 358 -3.08 -1.74 -22.34
CA LYS A 358 -1.89 -2.58 -22.32
C LYS A 358 -1.74 -3.33 -20.98
N ALA A 359 -2.02 -2.67 -19.86
CA ALA A 359 -2.03 -3.29 -18.52
C ALA A 359 -3.07 -4.42 -18.44
N TYR A 360 -4.29 -4.21 -18.98
CA TYR A 360 -5.34 -5.23 -19.02
C TYR A 360 -4.87 -6.49 -19.76
N ASP A 361 -4.25 -6.34 -20.94
CA ASP A 361 -3.79 -7.47 -21.75
C ASP A 361 -2.60 -8.20 -21.09
N MET A 362 -1.55 -7.45 -20.72
CA MET A 362 -0.35 -8.01 -20.09
C MET A 362 -0.71 -8.81 -18.84
N THR A 363 -1.51 -8.20 -17.95
CA THR A 363 -1.85 -8.83 -16.68
C THR A 363 -2.79 -10.01 -16.86
N TYR A 364 -3.69 -9.99 -17.86
CA TYR A 364 -4.48 -11.16 -18.22
C TYR A 364 -3.59 -12.32 -18.67
N ARG A 365 -2.57 -12.06 -19.51
CA ARG A 365 -1.62 -13.08 -19.96
C ARG A 365 -0.85 -13.67 -18.77
N HIS A 366 -0.32 -12.82 -17.89
CA HIS A 366 0.36 -13.24 -16.68
C HIS A 366 -0.54 -14.07 -15.76
N ALA A 367 -1.77 -13.64 -15.51
CA ALA A 367 -2.74 -14.36 -14.68
C ALA A 367 -3.09 -15.74 -15.25
N SER A 368 -3.29 -15.82 -16.57
CA SER A 368 -3.54 -17.07 -17.29
C SER A 368 -2.35 -18.03 -17.23
N GLU A 369 -1.12 -17.51 -17.37
CA GLU A 369 0.11 -18.29 -17.24
C GLU A 369 0.32 -18.77 -15.79
N MET A 370 0.06 -17.90 -14.81
CA MET A 370 0.16 -18.24 -13.38
C MET A 370 -0.79 -19.38 -13.01
N LEU A 371 -2.05 -19.31 -13.45
CA LEU A 371 -3.02 -20.40 -13.25
C LEU A 371 -2.50 -21.73 -13.79
N GLN A 372 -2.00 -21.74 -15.03
CA GLN A 372 -1.47 -22.95 -15.66
C GLN A 372 -0.23 -23.50 -14.95
N LYS A 373 0.72 -22.61 -14.59
CA LYS A 373 1.95 -22.97 -13.88
C LYS A 373 1.66 -23.67 -12.55
N HIS A 374 0.60 -23.27 -11.85
CA HIS A 374 0.20 -23.85 -10.58
C HIS A 374 -0.86 -24.96 -10.70
N GLY A 375 -1.01 -25.54 -11.90
CA GLY A 375 -1.84 -26.72 -12.13
C GLY A 375 -3.35 -26.46 -12.20
N ASN A 376 -3.77 -25.20 -12.27
CA ASN A 376 -5.15 -24.80 -12.54
C ASN A 376 -5.36 -24.82 -14.07
N GLY A 377 -5.58 -26.03 -14.58
CA GLY A 377 -5.70 -26.29 -16.00
C GLY A 377 -6.90 -25.60 -16.65
N LYS A 378 -6.78 -25.35 -17.95
CA LYS A 378 -7.84 -24.81 -18.79
C LYS A 378 -8.59 -25.95 -19.50
N VAL A 379 -9.90 -26.02 -19.33
CA VAL A 379 -10.80 -26.96 -20.02
C VAL A 379 -11.69 -26.17 -20.97
N GLY A 380 -11.43 -26.26 -22.27
CA GLY A 380 -12.08 -25.39 -23.25
C GLY A 380 -11.69 -23.92 -23.03
N THR A 381 -12.66 -23.07 -22.70
CA THR A 381 -12.46 -21.65 -22.36
C THR A 381 -12.35 -21.40 -20.86
N ASP A 382 -12.52 -22.42 -20.02
CA ASP A 382 -12.70 -22.24 -18.58
C ASP A 382 -11.48 -22.70 -17.80
N PHE A 383 -11.08 -21.92 -16.80
CA PHE A 383 -10.06 -22.27 -15.83
C PHE A 383 -10.71 -22.99 -14.65
N ILE A 384 -10.14 -24.13 -14.24
CA ILE A 384 -10.56 -24.87 -13.06
C ILE A 384 -9.61 -24.53 -11.92
N ILE A 385 -10.03 -23.61 -11.06
CA ILE A 385 -9.23 -23.09 -9.95
C ILE A 385 -9.50 -23.93 -8.71
N ARG A 386 -8.46 -24.58 -8.18
CA ARG A 386 -8.54 -25.34 -6.94
C ARG A 386 -8.39 -24.40 -5.76
N ARG A 387 -9.31 -24.51 -4.80
CA ARG A 387 -9.16 -23.81 -3.52
C ARG A 387 -8.01 -24.44 -2.75
N GLU A 388 -7.05 -23.60 -2.37
CA GLU A 388 -5.95 -23.97 -1.51
C GLU A 388 -6.21 -23.57 -0.05
N ASN A 389 -5.52 -24.24 0.87
CA ASN A 389 -5.44 -23.77 2.25
C ASN A 389 -4.48 -22.58 2.29
N ILE A 390 -4.95 -21.44 2.80
CA ILE A 390 -4.14 -20.24 2.97
C ILE A 390 -3.14 -20.49 4.10
N ARG A 391 -1.87 -20.20 3.84
CA ARG A 391 -0.76 -20.35 4.79
C ARG A 391 -0.31 -18.97 5.25
N PRO A 392 -0.15 -18.74 6.57
CA PRO A 392 0.42 -17.50 7.03
C PRO A 392 1.87 -17.36 6.55
N VAL A 393 2.26 -16.14 6.19
CA VAL A 393 3.66 -15.78 5.94
C VAL A 393 4.47 -15.78 7.24
N ALA A 394 5.78 -15.53 7.16
CA ALA A 394 6.62 -15.47 8.36
C ALA A 394 6.25 -14.29 9.26
N LEU A 395 6.40 -14.48 10.59
CA LEU A 395 6.30 -13.39 11.56
C LEU A 395 7.56 -12.51 11.50
N GLU A 396 7.37 -11.24 11.27
CA GLU A 396 8.37 -10.19 11.15
C GLU A 396 7.92 -8.99 11.98
N VAL A 397 8.75 -8.62 12.95
CA VAL A 397 8.49 -7.48 13.83
C VAL A 397 9.59 -6.47 13.63
N ALA A 398 9.22 -5.28 13.15
CA ALA A 398 10.12 -4.13 13.07
C ALA A 398 9.89 -3.19 14.26
N PHE A 399 10.93 -2.43 14.61
CA PHE A 399 10.93 -1.52 15.77
C PHE A 399 10.58 -2.24 17.09
N GLU A 400 10.96 -3.50 17.20
CA GLU A 400 10.66 -4.35 18.35
C GLU A 400 11.24 -3.75 19.64
N ASN A 401 10.45 -3.76 20.71
CA ASN A 401 10.81 -3.22 22.03
C ASN A 401 11.16 -1.72 22.05
N LEU A 402 10.91 -0.95 20.98
CA LEU A 402 11.12 0.49 20.96
C LEU A 402 9.86 1.29 21.34
N LYS A 403 10.06 2.42 22.02
CA LYS A 403 9.09 3.50 22.15
C LYS A 403 9.76 4.84 21.88
N VAL A 404 9.01 5.79 21.34
CA VAL A 404 9.45 7.18 21.24
C VAL A 404 9.48 7.77 22.65
N SER A 405 10.63 8.28 23.07
CA SER A 405 10.77 8.97 24.36
C SER A 405 10.68 10.49 24.21
N ASP A 406 11.13 11.04 23.09
CA ASP A 406 11.11 12.48 22.85
C ASP A 406 11.12 12.81 21.35
N LYS A 407 10.65 14.01 21.02
CA LYS A 407 10.75 14.62 19.69
C LYS A 407 11.09 16.10 19.85
N LEU A 408 12.31 16.45 19.44
CA LEU A 408 12.89 17.77 19.63
C LEU A 408 12.90 18.55 18.32
N THR A 409 12.34 19.77 18.32
CA THR A 409 12.56 20.73 17.24
C THR A 409 13.92 21.39 17.43
N ILE A 410 14.78 21.29 16.42
CA ILE A 410 16.18 21.73 16.46
C ILE A 410 16.37 23.00 15.65
N GLU A 411 15.98 22.98 14.36
CA GLU A 411 16.11 24.08 13.40
C GLU A 411 17.49 24.77 13.43
N LYS A 412 18.56 23.99 13.25
CA LYS A 412 19.95 24.46 13.29
C LYS A 412 20.84 23.74 12.28
N SER A 413 21.99 24.34 11.97
CA SER A 413 23.02 23.64 11.20
C SER A 413 23.64 22.51 12.03
N ILE A 414 24.22 21.52 11.35
CA ILE A 414 24.95 20.45 12.05
C ILE A 414 26.09 20.98 12.93
N ASP A 415 26.72 22.11 12.57
CA ASP A 415 27.85 22.69 13.30
C ASP A 415 27.40 23.31 14.63
N ASP A 416 26.19 23.89 14.66
CA ASP A 416 25.63 24.55 15.85
C ASP A 416 25.15 23.56 16.92
N VAL A 417 24.94 22.30 16.54
CA VAL A 417 24.47 21.23 17.44
C VAL A 417 25.55 20.21 17.74
N ASN A 418 26.80 20.47 17.33
CA ASN A 418 27.89 19.50 17.45
C ASN A 418 28.71 19.72 18.74
N PRO A 419 28.69 18.83 19.73
CA PRO A 419 28.01 17.53 19.75
C PRO A 419 26.55 17.59 20.24
N PHE A 420 25.71 16.67 19.77
CA PHE A 420 24.32 16.51 20.20
C PHE A 420 24.20 15.36 21.20
N SER A 421 23.65 15.60 22.38
CA SER A 421 23.46 14.58 23.42
C SER A 421 22.03 14.08 23.47
N PHE A 422 21.83 12.78 23.66
CA PHE A 422 20.52 12.17 23.85
C PHE A 422 20.57 11.06 24.91
N GLU A 423 19.42 10.72 25.49
CA GLU A 423 19.27 9.61 26.43
C GLU A 423 18.25 8.61 25.89
N GLY A 424 18.69 7.38 25.61
CA GLY A 424 17.85 6.38 24.95
C GLY A 424 18.69 5.27 24.30
N THR A 425 18.04 4.47 23.46
CA THR A 425 18.68 3.42 22.65
C THR A 425 18.88 3.83 21.20
N GLY A 426 18.26 4.91 20.74
CA GLY A 426 18.34 5.30 19.35
C GLY A 426 17.83 6.69 19.08
N LEU A 427 18.06 7.17 17.86
CA LEU A 427 17.53 8.42 17.39
C LEU A 427 17.36 8.41 15.87
N VAL A 428 16.50 9.30 15.38
CA VAL A 428 16.37 9.67 13.97
C VAL A 428 16.59 11.18 13.84
N VAL A 429 17.52 11.59 12.98
CA VAL A 429 17.83 12.99 12.65
C VAL A 429 17.15 13.36 11.35
N LYS A 430 16.10 14.17 11.44
CA LYS A 430 15.42 14.74 10.28
C LYS A 430 16.13 16.02 9.84
N GLY A 431 16.14 16.26 8.54
CA GLY A 431 16.80 17.44 8.00
C GLY A 431 17.02 17.35 6.51
N TYR A 432 17.79 18.30 5.99
CA TYR A 432 18.03 18.41 4.56
C TYR A 432 19.36 19.10 4.28
N VAL A 433 19.86 18.91 3.05
CA VAL A 433 20.97 19.69 2.50
C VAL A 433 20.39 20.85 1.70
N ALA A 434 20.93 22.05 1.86
CA ALA A 434 20.46 23.24 1.16
C ALA A 434 21.57 24.27 0.93
N GLY A 435 21.25 25.29 0.12
CA GLY A 435 22.05 26.51 -0.03
C GLY A 435 22.95 26.50 -1.25
N GLY A 436 22.50 27.07 -2.38
CA GLY A 436 23.34 27.35 -3.56
C GLY A 436 24.14 26.17 -4.14
N LEU A 437 23.77 24.93 -3.82
CA LEU A 437 24.52 23.74 -4.20
C LEU A 437 24.25 23.36 -5.66
N PRO A 438 25.25 22.84 -6.38
CA PRO A 438 25.01 22.21 -7.68
C PRO A 438 23.96 21.11 -7.60
N ALA A 439 23.17 20.92 -8.66
CA ALA A 439 22.09 19.94 -8.67
C ALA A 439 22.58 18.49 -8.52
N ASP A 440 23.78 18.19 -9.01
CA ASP A 440 24.47 16.90 -8.94
C ASP A 440 25.34 16.74 -7.68
N TYR A 441 25.35 17.74 -6.80
CA TYR A 441 26.13 17.70 -5.58
C TYR A 441 25.58 16.66 -4.58
N THR A 442 26.51 15.96 -3.92
CA THR A 442 26.20 15.05 -2.82
C THR A 442 27.05 15.44 -1.62
N ALA A 443 26.41 15.84 -0.52
CA ALA A 443 27.13 16.10 0.73
C ALA A 443 27.56 14.77 1.35
N GLU A 444 28.83 14.68 1.76
CA GLU A 444 29.35 13.56 2.54
C GLU A 444 29.45 13.97 4.01
N MET A 445 28.72 13.28 4.88
CA MET A 445 28.71 13.56 6.32
C MET A 445 29.19 12.34 7.09
N ASP A 446 30.31 12.45 7.79
CA ASP A 446 30.69 11.45 8.79
C ASP A 446 29.85 11.62 10.05
N VAL A 447 29.43 10.50 10.62
CA VAL A 447 28.72 10.43 11.89
C VAL A 447 29.57 9.65 12.89
N TYR A 448 29.70 10.18 14.10
CA TYR A 448 30.37 9.54 15.21
C TYR A 448 29.39 9.40 16.37
N ILE A 449 29.39 8.26 17.05
CA ILE A 449 28.63 8.04 18.29
C ILE A 449 29.64 7.74 19.40
N ASP A 450 29.53 8.47 20.51
CA ASP A 450 30.42 8.36 21.68
C ASP A 450 31.91 8.46 21.30
N GLY A 451 32.22 9.34 20.34
CA GLY A 451 33.55 9.57 19.81
C GLY A 451 34.08 8.49 18.85
N GLN A 452 33.31 7.42 18.59
CA GLN A 452 33.67 6.37 17.63
C GLN A 452 33.01 6.62 16.28
N PHE A 453 33.76 6.43 15.19
CA PHE A 453 33.21 6.51 13.83
C PHE A 453 32.10 5.48 13.66
N TYR A 454 30.95 5.92 13.14
CA TYR A 454 29.78 5.07 12.89
C TYR A 454 29.59 4.82 11.40
N GLU A 455 29.37 5.87 10.61
CA GLU A 455 29.21 5.77 9.16
C GLU A 455 29.60 7.08 8.46
N THR A 456 29.83 6.99 7.15
CA THR A 456 29.76 8.15 6.25
C THR A 456 28.44 8.05 5.50
N THR A 457 27.59 9.07 5.61
CA THR A 457 26.33 9.15 4.87
C THR A 457 26.46 10.06 3.66
N ALA A 458 25.97 9.58 2.52
CA ALA A 458 25.81 10.38 1.30
C ALA A 458 24.44 11.08 1.31
N LEU A 459 24.41 12.38 1.06
CA LEU A 459 23.19 13.19 1.06
C LEU A 459 23.07 13.95 -0.28
N PRO A 460 22.51 13.30 -1.32
CA PRO A 460 22.35 13.92 -2.63
C PRO A 460 21.41 15.13 -2.59
N GLN A 461 21.77 16.20 -3.30
CA GLN A 461 20.92 17.37 -3.51
C GLN A 461 19.76 17.06 -4.46
N TYR A 462 19.96 16.10 -5.38
CA TYR A 462 18.93 15.68 -6.31
C TYR A 462 17.83 14.90 -5.58
N ILE A 463 16.62 15.45 -5.59
CA ILE A 463 15.49 15.01 -4.75
C ILE A 463 15.11 13.53 -4.96
N ASN A 464 15.22 13.01 -6.20
CA ASN A 464 14.87 11.63 -6.50
C ASN A 464 15.89 10.62 -5.94
N HIS A 465 17.09 11.06 -5.61
CA HIS A 465 18.15 10.25 -5.01
C HIS A 465 18.36 10.58 -3.52
N ARG A 466 17.49 11.39 -2.92
CA ARG A 466 17.67 11.86 -1.55
C ARG A 466 17.63 10.70 -0.54
N LYS A 467 18.38 10.86 0.54
CA LYS A 467 18.13 10.16 1.81
C LYS A 467 17.07 10.97 2.57
N CYS A 468 15.97 10.36 2.99
CA CYS A 468 14.86 11.07 3.66
C CYS A 468 15.30 11.68 5.00
N GLU A 469 16.07 10.93 5.79
CA GLU A 469 16.63 11.36 7.07
C GLU A 469 18.14 11.50 6.96
N LEU A 470 18.71 12.50 7.64
CA LEU A 470 20.16 12.73 7.62
C LEU A 470 20.91 11.55 8.24
N PHE A 471 20.39 11.00 9.34
CA PHE A 471 21.00 9.91 10.08
C PHE A 471 19.97 9.21 10.97
N PHE A 472 20.13 7.90 11.24
CA PHE A 472 19.32 7.19 12.22
C PHE A 472 20.05 5.96 12.79
N CYS A 473 19.72 5.60 14.03
CA CYS A 473 20.15 4.36 14.68
C CYS A 473 19.15 3.95 15.78
N TYR A 474 19.07 2.65 16.07
CA TYR A 474 18.08 2.10 17.02
C TYR A 474 18.67 1.21 18.13
N ASP A 475 19.90 0.72 17.95
CA ASP A 475 20.50 -0.34 18.78
C ASP A 475 21.68 0.15 19.63
N ARG A 476 21.51 1.22 20.39
CA ARG A 476 22.45 1.63 21.44
C ARG A 476 22.03 1.04 22.79
N PRO A 477 22.98 0.76 23.71
CA PRO A 477 22.65 0.46 25.09
C PRO A 477 21.75 1.55 25.68
N VAL A 478 20.88 1.22 26.63
CA VAL A 478 20.09 2.26 27.32
C VAL A 478 21.05 3.17 28.09
N GLY A 479 21.09 4.45 27.75
CA GLY A 479 21.91 5.41 28.48
C GLY A 479 22.07 6.74 27.77
N LYS A 480 23.02 7.54 28.25
CA LYS A 480 23.40 8.80 27.64
C LYS A 480 24.42 8.56 26.55
N HIS A 481 24.15 9.13 25.38
CA HIS A 481 24.99 9.03 24.21
C HIS A 481 25.23 10.41 23.61
N THR A 482 26.30 10.52 22.83
CA THR A 482 26.64 11.74 22.11
C THR A 482 26.85 11.43 20.63
N VAL A 483 26.17 12.16 19.75
CA VAL A 483 26.38 12.10 18.30
C VAL A 483 27.09 13.35 17.81
N THR A 484 28.04 13.15 16.89
CA THR A 484 28.85 14.22 16.29
C THR A 484 28.83 14.07 14.78
N PHE A 485 28.67 15.18 14.07
CA PHE A 485 28.60 15.23 12.61
C PHE A 485 29.83 15.92 12.02
N LYS A 486 30.32 15.49 10.86
CA LYS A 486 31.40 16.18 10.15
C LYS A 486 31.12 16.19 8.64
N TRP A 487 30.86 17.37 8.09
CA TRP A 487 30.72 17.55 6.65
C TRP A 487 32.09 17.57 5.96
N LYS A 488 32.35 16.58 5.11
CA LYS A 488 33.68 16.33 4.52
C LYS A 488 33.99 17.18 3.31
N ASN A 489 32.97 17.59 2.55
CA ASN A 489 33.11 18.27 1.27
C ASN A 489 32.29 19.58 1.22
N PRO A 490 32.42 20.49 2.20
CA PRO A 490 31.59 21.68 2.29
C PRO A 490 31.73 22.59 1.08
N VAL A 491 30.61 23.17 0.66
CA VAL A 491 30.54 24.17 -0.41
C VAL A 491 30.16 25.52 0.21
N SER A 492 30.76 26.60 -0.28
CA SER A 492 30.44 27.96 0.17
C SER A 492 28.94 28.25 0.05
N ASN A 493 28.34 28.78 1.12
CA ASN A 493 26.90 29.03 1.28
C ASN A 493 25.98 27.80 1.34
N GLY A 494 26.53 26.58 1.31
CA GLY A 494 25.78 25.37 1.59
C GLY A 494 25.63 25.11 3.09
N LYS A 495 24.63 24.33 3.46
CA LYS A 495 24.41 23.86 4.83
C LYS A 495 23.78 22.47 4.86
N ILE A 496 24.09 21.71 5.90
CA ILE A 496 23.31 20.56 6.33
C ILE A 496 22.50 21.03 7.54
N TRP A 497 21.18 20.99 7.42
CA TRP A 497 20.23 21.57 8.37
C TRP A 497 19.42 20.48 9.06
N ILE A 498 19.43 20.46 10.39
CA ILE A 498 18.62 19.55 11.21
C ILE A 498 17.35 20.27 11.59
N THR A 499 16.20 19.69 11.24
CA THR A 499 14.88 20.22 11.59
C THR A 499 14.42 19.65 12.92
N GLU A 500 14.46 18.33 13.06
CA GLU A 500 13.95 17.61 14.22
C GLU A 500 14.83 16.41 14.56
N VAL A 501 14.85 16.03 15.85
CA VAL A 501 15.44 14.77 16.31
C VAL A 501 14.40 14.00 17.10
N ILE A 502 14.18 12.75 16.72
CA ILE A 502 13.30 11.82 17.43
C ILE A 502 14.19 10.86 18.22
N ILE A 503 13.89 10.66 19.50
CA ILE A 503 14.67 9.81 20.40
C ILE A 503 13.83 8.58 20.77
N TYR A 504 14.48 7.42 20.74
CA TYR A 504 13.89 6.13 21.08
C TYR A 504 14.52 5.58 22.36
N THR A 505 13.71 4.85 23.12
CA THR A 505 14.17 4.03 24.26
C THR A 505 13.40 2.70 24.28
N THR A 506 13.72 1.82 25.22
CA THR A 506 13.03 0.53 25.35
C THR A 506 11.67 0.67 26.03
N LYS A 507 10.69 -0.14 25.60
CA LYS A 507 9.32 -0.16 26.18
C LYS A 507 9.31 -0.34 27.70
#